data_AF-A0A432Q800-F1
#
_entry.id   AF-A0A432Q800-F1
#
_cell.length_a   1.000
_cell.length_b   1.000
_cell.length_c   1.000
_cell.angle_alpha   90.00
_cell.angle_beta   90.00
_cell.angle_gamma   90.00
#
_symmetry.space_group_name_H-M   'P 1'
#
loop_
_entity.id
_entity.type
_entity.pdbx_description
1 polymer ?
#
loop_
_entity_poly.entity_id
_entity_poly.type
_entity_poly.pdbx_seq_one_letter_code
_entity_poly.pdbx_strand_id
1 'polypeptide(L)'
;MVNEVEEFLLFFREEEENPKSKEKSSVVLLYFIGKALKGNAKFIGLLSAIGYARFPLIFLPILGYLSLASIPEGIKALLKNTKGQISHEQAMYIMTYIFTPAIALGLIALALMLWSLALSVIAVRESNRFSTWRAFCSVIVVMLITTFIVAKLLKVIGVVA
;
A
#
# COMPACT_ATOMS: atom_id res chain seq x y z
N MET A 1 19.64 26.47 4.70
CA MET A 1 18.44 26.30 5.56
C MET A 1 17.21 26.96 4.94
N VAL A 2 17.33 28.12 4.28
CA VAL A 2 16.20 28.80 3.58
C VAL A 2 15.72 28.04 2.33
N ASN A 3 16.60 27.45 1.52
CA ASN A 3 16.20 26.70 0.31
C ASN A 3 15.39 25.43 0.57
N GLU A 4 15.62 24.71 1.69
CA GLU A 4 14.88 23.47 1.99
C GLU A 4 13.43 23.76 2.42
N VAL A 5 13.19 24.93 3.02
CA VAL A 5 11.85 25.36 3.44
C VAL A 5 11.05 25.85 2.24
N GLU A 6 11.68 26.48 1.25
CA GLU A 6 11.00 26.90 0.02
C GLU A 6 10.66 25.72 -0.90
N GLU A 7 11.55 24.73 -1.05
CA GLU A 7 11.23 23.47 -1.75
C GLU A 7 10.09 22.71 -1.04
N PHE A 8 10.10 22.72 0.30
CA PHE A 8 9.04 22.13 1.12
C PHE A 8 7.71 22.88 0.92
N LEU A 9 7.70 24.20 0.92
CA LEU A 9 6.49 25.00 0.71
C LEU A 9 5.95 24.88 -0.72
N LEU A 10 6.82 24.76 -1.73
CA LEU A 10 6.42 24.49 -3.12
C LEU A 10 5.82 23.08 -3.27
N PHE A 11 6.39 22.07 -2.59
CA PHE A 11 5.84 20.72 -2.55
C PHE A 11 4.47 20.65 -1.85
N PHE A 12 4.28 21.42 -0.77
CA PHE A 12 2.99 21.52 -0.07
C PHE A 12 1.94 22.29 -0.87
N ARG A 13 2.36 23.33 -1.62
CA ARG A 13 1.48 24.08 -2.51
C ARG A 13 0.94 23.21 -3.65
N GLU A 14 1.73 22.25 -4.14
CA GLU A 14 1.27 21.23 -5.10
C GLU A 14 0.42 20.11 -4.47
N GLU A 15 0.46 19.91 -3.14
CA GLU A 15 -0.39 18.93 -2.45
C GLU A 15 -1.82 19.41 -2.20
N GLU A 16 -2.01 20.72 -1.99
CA GLU A 16 -3.31 21.30 -1.66
C GLU A 16 -4.31 21.21 -2.85
N GLU A 17 -3.82 21.07 -4.08
CA GLU A 17 -4.64 20.94 -5.29
C GLU A 17 -5.02 19.50 -5.68
N ASN A 18 -4.54 18.43 -5.01
CA ASN A 18 -4.78 17.06 -5.49
C ASN A 18 -5.01 16.00 -4.38
N PRO A 19 -6.21 15.39 -4.27
CA PRO A 19 -6.56 14.42 -3.21
C PRO A 19 -5.88 13.04 -3.32
N LYS A 20 -4.87 12.87 -4.19
CA LYS A 20 -3.99 11.68 -4.23
C LYS A 20 -2.80 11.76 -3.24
N SER A 21 -2.91 12.53 -2.15
CA SER A 21 -1.82 12.85 -1.19
C SER A 21 -1.44 11.76 -0.18
N LYS A 22 -2.11 10.60 -0.20
CA LYS A 22 -1.89 9.53 0.82
C LYS A 22 -0.47 8.97 0.83
N GLU A 23 0.22 8.97 -0.31
CA GLU A 23 1.55 8.36 -0.43
C GLU A 23 2.66 9.30 0.11
N LYS A 24 2.51 10.61 -0.15
CA LYS A 24 3.42 11.68 0.26
C LYS A 24 3.48 11.85 1.79
N SER A 25 2.35 11.66 2.49
CA SER A 25 2.26 11.78 3.95
C SER A 25 3.16 10.78 4.72
N SER A 26 3.29 9.55 4.21
CA SER A 26 4.11 8.50 4.86
C SER A 26 5.62 8.74 4.74
N VAL A 27 6.07 9.36 3.64
CA VAL A 27 7.48 9.70 3.42
C VAL A 27 7.89 10.88 4.29
N VAL A 28 7.00 11.86 4.45
CA VAL A 28 7.19 13.01 5.35
C VAL A 28 7.34 12.53 6.80
N LEU A 29 6.47 11.61 7.26
CA LEU A 29 6.59 10.99 8.59
C LEU A 29 7.92 10.23 8.77
N LEU A 30 8.32 9.43 7.76
CA LEU A 30 9.61 8.74 7.78
C LEU A 30 10.79 9.72 7.85
N TYR A 31 10.70 10.85 7.16
CA TYR A 31 11.73 11.89 7.20
C TYR A 31 11.85 12.53 8.59
N PHE A 32 10.72 12.91 9.21
CA PHE A 32 10.73 13.49 10.55
C PHE A 32 11.21 12.50 11.62
N ILE A 33 10.75 11.24 11.56
CA ILE A 33 11.24 10.19 12.45
C ILE A 33 12.73 9.94 12.23
N GLY A 34 13.18 9.92 10.97
CA GLY A 34 14.59 9.82 10.61
C GLY A 34 15.41 10.95 11.22
N LYS A 35 14.98 12.20 11.08
CA LYS A 35 15.64 13.36 11.69
C LYS A 35 15.64 13.31 13.22
N ALA A 36 14.52 12.94 13.85
CA ALA A 36 14.42 12.78 15.30
C ALA A 36 15.37 11.69 15.82
N LEU A 37 15.59 10.65 15.02
CA LEU A 37 16.54 9.58 15.27
C LEU A 37 17.98 9.92 14.81
N LYS A 38 18.31 11.21 14.58
CA LYS A 38 19.66 11.65 14.15
C LYS A 38 20.10 11.05 12.80
N GLY A 39 19.15 10.80 11.91
CA GLY A 39 19.40 10.31 10.56
C GLY A 39 19.94 11.39 9.63
N ASN A 40 20.80 10.97 8.70
CA ASN A 40 21.46 11.87 7.74
C ASN A 40 20.74 11.95 6.39
N ALA A 41 19.52 11.43 6.27
CA ALA A 41 18.81 11.39 5.00
C ALA A 41 18.47 12.80 4.51
N LYS A 42 18.66 13.00 3.20
CA LYS A 42 18.02 14.09 2.46
C LYS A 42 16.62 13.64 2.04
N PHE A 43 15.64 14.54 2.13
CA PHE A 43 14.24 14.24 1.82
C PHE A 43 14.06 13.63 0.43
N ILE A 44 14.69 14.23 -0.59
CA ILE A 44 14.64 13.76 -2.00
C ILE A 44 15.17 12.33 -2.14
N GLY A 45 16.27 12.00 -1.45
CA GLY A 45 16.85 10.66 -1.47
C GLY A 45 15.90 9.64 -0.85
N LEU A 46 15.30 9.96 0.29
CA LEU A 46 14.33 9.10 0.95
C LEU A 46 13.05 8.92 0.13
N LEU A 47 12.55 9.98 -0.49
CA LEU A 47 11.37 9.94 -1.36
C LEU A 47 11.60 9.03 -2.57
N SER A 48 12.73 9.20 -3.27
CA SER A 48 13.06 8.35 -4.40
C SER A 48 13.19 6.87 -4.00
N ALA A 49 13.88 6.58 -2.90
CA ALA A 49 14.12 5.22 -2.44
C ALA A 49 12.82 4.52 -1.99
N ILE A 50 11.92 5.24 -1.30
CA ILE A 50 10.60 4.70 -0.93
C ILE A 50 9.70 4.55 -2.17
N GLY A 51 9.76 5.48 -3.12
CA GLY A 51 9.04 5.38 -4.39
C GLY A 51 9.42 4.11 -5.16
N TYR A 52 10.72 3.82 -5.29
CA TYR A 52 11.19 2.56 -5.89
C TYR A 52 10.79 1.32 -5.09
N ALA A 53 10.82 1.40 -3.75
CA ALA A 53 10.38 0.30 -2.90
C ALA A 53 8.89 -0.03 -3.07
N ARG A 54 8.05 0.95 -3.44
CA ARG A 54 6.61 0.77 -3.65
C ARG A 54 6.21 0.53 -5.10
N PHE A 55 7.12 0.74 -6.05
CA PHE A 55 6.86 0.53 -7.47
C PHE A 55 6.17 -0.82 -7.79
N PRO A 56 6.58 -1.97 -7.21
CA PRO A 56 5.90 -3.24 -7.51
C PRO A 56 4.43 -3.31 -7.07
N LEU A 57 4.01 -2.49 -6.10
CA LEU A 57 2.63 -2.48 -5.60
C LEU A 57 1.66 -1.81 -6.58
N ILE A 58 2.14 -1.01 -7.54
CA ILE A 58 1.28 -0.37 -8.55
C ILE A 58 0.60 -1.39 -9.46
N PHE A 59 1.14 -2.61 -9.55
CA PHE A 59 0.58 -3.69 -10.35
C PHE A 59 -0.59 -4.42 -9.65
N LEU A 60 -0.78 -4.24 -8.34
CA LEU A 60 -1.84 -4.94 -7.60
C LEU A 60 -3.25 -4.68 -8.15
N PRO A 61 -3.67 -3.43 -8.46
CA PRO A 61 -4.98 -3.18 -9.05
C PRO A 61 -5.14 -3.81 -10.43
N ILE A 62 -4.07 -3.83 -11.24
CA ILE A 62 -4.06 -4.44 -12.58
C ILE A 62 -4.23 -5.97 -12.46
N LEU A 63 -3.50 -6.60 -11.55
CA LEU A 63 -3.63 -8.03 -11.25
C LEU A 63 -5.03 -8.38 -10.72
N GLY A 64 -5.59 -7.54 -9.84
CA GLY A 64 -6.96 -7.68 -9.36
C GLY A 64 -7.99 -7.60 -10.49
N TYR A 65 -7.84 -6.64 -11.39
CA TYR A 65 -8.70 -6.51 -12.56
C TYR A 65 -8.61 -7.74 -13.49
N LEU A 66 -7.40 -8.20 -13.81
CA LEU A 66 -7.18 -9.38 -14.66
C LEU A 66 -7.79 -10.63 -14.05
N SER A 67 -7.72 -10.80 -12.72
CA SER A 67 -8.36 -11.93 -12.05
C SER A 67 -9.88 -11.88 -12.13
N LEU A 68 -10.50 -10.70 -12.00
CA LEU A 68 -11.95 -10.55 -12.16
C LEU A 68 -12.38 -10.75 -13.61
N ALA A 69 -11.56 -10.30 -14.57
CA ALA A 69 -11.78 -10.50 -16.00
C ALA A 69 -11.68 -11.98 -16.40
N SER A 70 -10.86 -12.76 -15.69
CA SER A 70 -10.68 -14.20 -15.93
C SER A 70 -11.84 -15.08 -15.43
N ILE A 71 -12.83 -14.51 -14.72
CA ILE A 71 -14.01 -15.25 -14.28
C ILE A 71 -14.88 -15.58 -15.51
N PRO A 72 -15.19 -16.87 -15.77
CA PRO A 72 -16.03 -17.27 -16.89
C PRO A 72 -17.44 -16.64 -16.85
N GLU A 73 -17.97 -16.26 -18.01
CA GLU A 73 -19.32 -15.65 -18.12
C GLU A 73 -20.43 -16.54 -17.56
N GLY A 74 -20.30 -17.86 -17.65
CA GLY A 74 -21.24 -18.81 -17.04
C GLY A 74 -21.35 -18.68 -15.52
N ILE A 75 -20.24 -18.35 -14.84
CA ILE A 75 -20.22 -18.13 -13.38
C ILE A 75 -20.81 -16.76 -13.04
N LYS A 76 -20.54 -15.73 -13.85
CA LYS A 76 -21.16 -14.41 -13.68
C LYS A 76 -22.68 -14.48 -13.85
N ALA A 77 -23.18 -15.28 -14.81
CA ALA A 77 -24.59 -15.52 -15.04
C ALA A 77 -25.25 -16.29 -13.88
N LEU A 78 -24.57 -17.30 -13.33
CA LEU A 78 -24.99 -18.02 -12.13
C LEU A 78 -25.07 -17.09 -10.91
N LEU A 79 -24.04 -16.29 -10.63
CA LEU A 79 -24.04 -15.33 -9.53
C LEU A 79 -25.16 -14.29 -9.61
N LYS A 80 -25.54 -13.86 -10.82
CA LYS A 80 -26.60 -12.86 -11.02
C LYS A 80 -28.02 -13.43 -10.91
N ASN A 81 -28.23 -14.70 -11.30
CA ASN A 81 -29.56 -15.30 -11.37
C ASN A 81 -29.97 -16.10 -10.12
N THR A 82 -29.08 -16.24 -9.14
CA THR A 82 -29.35 -17.13 -8.01
C THR A 82 -30.03 -16.41 -6.85
N LYS A 83 -31.36 -16.50 -6.78
CA LYS A 83 -32.18 -16.23 -5.58
C LYS A 83 -32.58 -17.51 -4.81
N GLY A 84 -32.13 -18.69 -5.24
CA GLY A 84 -32.53 -20.00 -4.68
C GLY A 84 -31.38 -20.99 -4.56
N GLN A 85 -31.57 -22.07 -3.80
CA GLN A 85 -30.56 -23.06 -3.42
C GLN A 85 -29.64 -23.50 -4.58
N ILE A 86 -28.34 -23.26 -4.42
CA ILE A 86 -27.28 -23.70 -5.33
C ILE A 86 -27.09 -25.22 -5.15
N SER A 87 -27.11 -25.98 -6.24
CA SER A 87 -26.75 -27.41 -6.21
C SER A 87 -25.31 -27.59 -5.72
N HIS A 88 -25.01 -28.67 -4.99
CA HIS A 88 -23.68 -28.91 -4.45
C HIS A 88 -22.57 -28.89 -5.52
N GLU A 89 -22.86 -29.41 -6.71
CA GLU A 89 -21.94 -29.40 -7.85
C GLU A 89 -21.68 -27.98 -8.38
N GLN A 90 -22.73 -27.15 -8.46
CA GLN A 90 -22.61 -25.74 -8.86
C GLN A 90 -21.86 -24.92 -7.80
N ALA A 91 -22.05 -25.23 -6.52
CA ALA A 91 -21.32 -24.60 -5.43
C ALA A 91 -19.82 -24.93 -5.50
N MET A 92 -19.46 -26.20 -5.72
CA MET A 92 -18.07 -26.62 -5.88
C MET A 92 -17.41 -25.98 -7.12
N TYR A 93 -18.15 -25.88 -8.22
CA TYR A 93 -17.69 -25.22 -9.44
C TYR A 93 -17.43 -23.72 -9.21
N ILE A 94 -18.36 -23.00 -8.57
CA ILE A 94 -18.21 -21.57 -8.25
C ILE A 94 -17.05 -21.36 -7.25
N MET A 95 -16.97 -22.19 -6.21
CA MET A 95 -15.92 -22.09 -5.19
C MET A 95 -14.54 -22.25 -5.84
N THR A 96 -14.33 -23.25 -6.70
CA THR A 96 -13.02 -23.49 -7.32
C THR A 96 -12.59 -22.32 -8.21
N TYR A 97 -13.49 -21.82 -9.07
CA TYR A 97 -13.16 -20.75 -10.02
C TYR A 97 -13.00 -19.37 -9.38
N ILE A 98 -13.55 -19.14 -8.19
CA ILE A 98 -13.36 -17.88 -7.46
C ILE A 98 -12.21 -17.99 -6.46
N PHE A 99 -12.13 -19.08 -5.70
CA PHE A 99 -11.10 -19.26 -4.67
C PHE A 99 -9.71 -19.49 -5.26
N THR A 100 -9.56 -20.30 -6.31
CA THR A 100 -8.23 -20.58 -6.86
C THR A 100 -7.49 -19.32 -7.33
N PRO A 101 -8.09 -18.43 -8.16
CA PRO A 101 -7.42 -17.18 -8.52
C PRO A 101 -7.30 -16.20 -7.34
N ALA A 102 -8.23 -16.20 -6.40
CA ALA A 102 -8.15 -15.37 -5.20
C ALA A 102 -6.97 -15.76 -4.28
N ILE A 103 -6.72 -17.07 -4.09
CA ILE A 103 -5.58 -17.58 -3.33
C ILE A 103 -4.28 -17.23 -4.04
N ALA A 104 -4.20 -17.43 -5.36
CA ALA A 104 -3.03 -17.08 -6.15
C ALA A 104 -2.71 -15.58 -6.07
N LEU A 105 -3.73 -14.72 -6.23
CA LEU A 105 -3.59 -13.28 -6.02
C LEU A 105 -3.18 -12.93 -4.60
N GLY A 106 -3.74 -13.60 -3.60
CA GLY A 106 -3.39 -13.40 -2.20
C GLY A 106 -1.91 -13.68 -1.93
N LEU A 107 -1.37 -14.76 -2.50
CA LEU A 107 0.06 -15.09 -2.40
C LEU A 107 0.95 -14.10 -3.14
N ILE A 108 0.56 -13.68 -4.35
CA ILE A 108 1.30 -12.65 -5.11
C ILE A 108 1.29 -11.32 -4.35
N ALA A 109 0.13 -10.92 -3.80
CA ALA A 109 0.00 -9.71 -3.01
C ALA A 109 0.87 -9.77 -1.75
N LEU A 110 0.87 -10.91 -1.04
CA LEU A 110 1.73 -11.12 0.12
C LEU A 110 3.22 -11.00 -0.25
N ALA A 111 3.63 -11.63 -1.36
CA ALA A 111 5.01 -11.56 -1.84
C ALA A 111 5.43 -10.12 -2.20
N LEU A 112 4.57 -9.37 -2.90
CA LEU A 112 4.81 -7.97 -3.24
C LEU A 112 4.83 -7.06 -1.99
N MET A 113 4.00 -7.34 -0.99
CA MET A 113 4.01 -6.62 0.29
C MET A 113 5.31 -6.86 1.05
N LEU A 114 5.76 -8.12 1.16
CA LEU A 114 7.04 -8.46 1.81
C LEU A 114 8.22 -7.85 1.07
N TRP A 115 8.19 -7.87 -0.26
CA TRP A 115 9.18 -7.22 -1.12
C TRP A 115 9.25 -5.72 -0.83
N SER A 116 8.10 -5.04 -0.83
CA SER A 116 8.04 -3.60 -0.60
C SER A 116 8.48 -3.23 0.82
N LEU A 117 8.14 -4.05 1.83
CA LEU A 117 8.60 -3.88 3.20
C LEU A 117 10.12 -3.99 3.28
N ALA A 118 10.71 -5.05 2.70
CA ALA A 118 12.14 -5.27 2.71
C ALA A 118 12.90 -4.11 2.04
N LEU A 119 12.45 -3.68 0.86
CA LEU A 119 13.05 -2.54 0.17
C LEU A 119 12.87 -1.23 0.92
N SER A 120 11.74 -1.01 1.60
CA SER A 120 11.51 0.18 2.42
C SER A 120 12.49 0.25 3.59
N VAL A 121 12.75 -0.88 4.25
CA VAL A 121 13.73 -0.96 5.34
C VAL A 121 15.15 -0.69 4.84
N ILE A 122 15.53 -1.25 3.69
CA ILE A 122 16.82 -0.98 3.06
C ILE A 122 16.94 0.49 2.66
N ALA A 123 15.91 1.06 2.03
CA ALA A 123 15.84 2.46 1.64
C ALA A 123 16.04 3.40 2.83
N VAL A 124 15.34 3.15 3.95
CA VAL A 124 15.48 3.94 5.18
C VAL A 124 16.86 3.77 5.80
N ARG A 125 17.40 2.54 5.81
CA ARG A 125 18.73 2.22 6.32
C ARG A 125 19.81 2.99 5.58
N GLU A 126 19.82 2.89 4.26
CA GLU A 126 20.84 3.54 3.41
C GLU A 126 20.70 5.06 3.41
N SER A 127 19.47 5.57 3.31
CA SER A 127 19.23 7.01 3.30
C SER A 127 19.62 7.66 4.62
N ASN A 128 19.26 7.06 5.77
CA ASN A 128 19.51 7.65 7.08
C ASN A 128 20.84 7.20 7.73
N ARG A 129 21.55 6.23 7.12
CA ARG A 129 22.71 5.53 7.72
C ARG A 129 22.39 4.90 9.07
N PHE A 130 21.21 4.31 9.20
CA PHE A 130 20.78 3.64 10.41
C PHE A 130 21.30 2.21 10.52
N SER A 131 21.27 1.65 11.72
CA SER A 131 21.34 0.20 11.90
C SER A 131 20.06 -0.47 11.39
N THR A 132 20.15 -1.73 10.95
CA THR A 132 19.01 -2.48 10.40
C THR A 132 17.81 -2.48 11.35
N TRP A 133 18.05 -2.63 12.65
CA TRP A 133 16.99 -2.59 13.67
C TRP A 133 16.28 -1.24 13.73
N ARG A 134 17.04 -0.13 13.73
CA ARG A 134 16.47 1.23 13.78
C ARG A 134 15.67 1.56 12.52
N ALA A 135 16.16 1.13 11.36
CA ALA A 135 15.43 1.28 10.10
C ALA A 135 14.12 0.48 10.09
N PHE A 136 14.18 -0.77 10.56
CA PHE A 136 13.00 -1.62 10.70
C PHE A 136 11.95 -1.00 11.62
N CYS A 137 12.33 -0.62 12.85
CA CYS A 137 11.41 0.03 13.79
C CYS A 137 10.79 1.30 13.21
N SER A 138 11.56 2.12 12.49
CA SER A 138 11.05 3.36 11.87
C SER A 138 9.95 3.07 10.83
N VAL A 139 10.16 2.07 9.98
CA VAL A 139 9.16 1.64 8.98
C VAL A 139 7.90 1.10 9.65
N ILE A 140 8.05 0.24 10.68
CA ILE A 140 6.91 -0.32 11.42
C ILE A 140 6.10 0.78 12.12
N VAL A 141 6.77 1.74 12.78
CA VAL A 141 6.10 2.87 13.43
C VAL A 141 5.30 3.68 12.42
N VAL A 142 5.87 3.99 11.25
CA VAL A 142 5.12 4.70 10.20
C VAL A 142 3.95 3.88 9.69
N MET A 143 4.11 2.57 9.49
CA MET A 143 2.99 1.70 9.11
C MET A 143 1.86 1.73 10.14
N LEU A 144 2.17 1.66 11.44
CA LEU A 144 1.17 1.71 12.51
C LEU A 144 0.45 3.06 12.56
N ILE A 145 1.19 4.17 12.50
CA ILE A 145 0.61 5.53 12.48
C ILE A 145 -0.30 5.69 11.26
N THR A 146 0.15 5.28 10.08
CA THR A 146 -0.62 5.38 8.84
C THR A 146 -1.90 4.53 8.94
N THR A 147 -1.81 3.32 9.49
CA THR A 147 -2.97 2.44 9.69
C THR A 147 -3.97 3.06 10.66
N PHE A 148 -3.50 3.67 11.75
CA PHE A 148 -4.35 4.35 12.73
C PHE A 148 -5.08 5.55 12.11
N ILE A 149 -4.39 6.37 11.32
CA ILE A 149 -4.98 7.51 10.61
C ILE A 149 -6.04 7.02 9.61
N VAL A 150 -5.74 5.99 8.82
CA VAL A 150 -6.69 5.41 7.86
C VAL A 150 -7.91 4.84 8.58
N ALA A 151 -7.73 4.11 9.68
CA ALA A 151 -8.84 3.56 10.46
C ALA A 151 -9.74 4.66 11.03
N LYS A 152 -9.16 5.76 11.55
CA LYS A 152 -9.91 6.92 12.01
C LYS A 152 -10.67 7.60 10.86
N LEU A 153 -10.05 7.75 9.70
CA LEU A 153 -10.68 8.34 8.52
C LEU A 153 -11.88 7.50 8.03
N LEU A 154 -11.71 6.18 7.96
CA LEU A 154 -12.80 5.26 7.57
C LEU A 154 -13.98 5.30 8.54
N LYS A 155 -13.71 5.49 9.84
CA LYS A 155 -14.74 5.70 10.85
C LYS A 155 -15.49 7.02 10.65
N VAL A 156 -14.78 8.10 10.30
CA VAL A 156 -15.38 9.43 10.03
C VAL A 156 -16.26 9.40 8.78
N ILE A 157 -15.87 8.64 7.75
CA ILE A 157 -16.62 8.52 6.49
C ILE A 157 -17.79 7.51 6.63
N GLY A 158 -17.94 6.84 7.79
CA GLY A 158 -19.05 5.91 8.05
C GLY A 158 -18.94 4.57 7.32
N VAL A 159 -17.74 4.23 6.81
CA VAL A 159 -17.49 2.95 6.10
C VAL A 159 -17.28 1.79 7.08
N VAL A 160 -16.83 2.09 8.31
CA VAL A 160 -16.62 1.11 9.37
C VAL A 160 -17.42 1.56 10.60
N ALA A 161 -18.48 0.83 10.92
CA ALA A 161 -19.29 1.00 12.14
C ALA A 161 -18.51 0.59 13.39
#